data_AF-A0A9E2M955-F1
#
_entry.id   AF-A0A9E2M955-F1
#
_cell.length_a   1.000
_cell.length_b   1.000
_cell.length_c   1.000
_cell.angle_alpha   90.00
_cell.angle_beta   90.00
_cell.angle_gamma   90.00
#
_symmetry.space_group_name_H-M   'P 1'
#
loop_
_entity.id
_entity.type
_entity.pdbx_description
1 polymer ?
#
loop_
_entity_poly.entity_id
_entity_poly.type
_entity_poly.pdbx_seq_one_letter_code
_entity_poly.pdbx_strand_id
1 'polypeptide(L)'
;MTGAARSVETRDRPWRDPLAVAAGLRHLEGPLALLSDGGALGRWSFVAAGPDRVHVGPTGPDGALDLLRDPGFATGVVGLLAYDAGARAATGPREAVWPDLMLARYPAMLAFDHRDRAVRVIGRGDDPDAARAA
;
A
#
# COMPACT_ATOMS: atom_id res chain seq x y z
N MET A 1 14.51 18.12 -5.22
CA MET A 1 15.31 17.07 -4.56
C MET A 1 14.98 15.75 -5.21
N THR A 2 15.90 15.18 -5.97
CA THR A 2 15.85 13.79 -6.43
C THR A 2 15.84 12.89 -5.20
N GLY A 3 14.72 12.20 -4.93
CA GLY A 3 14.67 11.20 -3.88
C GLY A 3 15.71 10.11 -4.19
N ALA A 4 16.49 9.70 -3.18
CA ALA A 4 17.47 8.63 -3.35
C ALA A 4 16.80 7.38 -3.94
N ALA A 5 17.47 6.72 -4.88
CA ALA A 5 17.00 5.45 -5.42
C ALA A 5 16.91 4.43 -4.28
N ARG A 6 15.69 4.01 -3.94
CA ARG A 6 15.47 3.01 -2.90
C ARG A 6 15.87 1.62 -3.38
N SER A 7 16.50 0.87 -2.49
CA SER A 7 16.84 -0.53 -2.73
C SER A 7 15.60 -1.40 -2.54
N VAL A 8 15.50 -2.45 -3.34
CA VAL A 8 14.42 -3.44 -3.27
C VAL A 8 15.04 -4.82 -3.19
N GLU A 9 14.57 -5.61 -2.24
CA GLU A 9 14.93 -7.02 -2.08
C GLU A 9 13.69 -7.87 -2.35
N THR A 10 13.87 -8.97 -3.08
CA THR A 10 12.79 -9.91 -3.37
C THR A 10 13.26 -11.34 -3.19
N ARG A 11 12.36 -12.17 -2.65
CA ARG A 11 12.60 -13.61 -2.44
C ARG A 11 11.28 -14.35 -2.50
N ASP A 12 11.31 -15.51 -3.14
CA ASP A 12 10.13 -16.37 -3.23
C ASP A 12 10.09 -17.37 -2.07
N ARG A 13 8.87 -17.67 -1.63
CA ARG A 13 8.54 -18.61 -0.56
C ARG A 13 7.40 -19.54 -1.01
N PRO A 14 7.29 -20.74 -0.43
CA PRO A 14 6.17 -21.64 -0.71
C PRO A 14 4.83 -20.97 -0.43
N TRP A 15 3.80 -21.36 -1.21
CA TRP A 15 2.44 -20.86 -1.04
C TRP A 15 1.92 -20.96 0.40
N ARG A 16 1.21 -19.91 0.82
CA ARG A 16 0.31 -19.91 1.97
C ARG A 16 -0.97 -19.19 1.55
N ASP A 17 -2.09 -19.54 2.18
CA ASP A 17 -3.35 -18.85 1.94
C ASP A 17 -3.24 -17.36 2.38
N PRO A 18 -3.52 -16.39 1.49
CA PRO A 18 -3.32 -14.97 1.81
C PRO A 18 -4.23 -14.47 2.93
N LEU A 19 -5.47 -15.00 3.03
CA LEU A 19 -6.40 -14.62 4.09
C LEU A 19 -5.92 -15.12 5.45
N ALA A 20 -5.44 -16.36 5.53
CA ALA A 20 -4.85 -16.92 6.74
C ALA A 20 -3.62 -16.12 7.20
N VAL A 21 -2.75 -15.71 6.27
CA VAL A 21 -1.60 -14.85 6.59
C VAL A 21 -2.06 -13.49 7.11
N ALA A 22 -2.99 -12.82 6.42
CA ALA A 22 -3.55 -11.54 6.86
C ALA A 22 -4.17 -11.64 8.27
N ALA A 23 -4.93 -12.69 8.54
CA ALA A 23 -5.51 -12.94 9.86
C ALA A 23 -4.44 -13.11 10.95
N GLY A 24 -3.28 -13.69 10.61
CA GLY A 24 -2.13 -13.79 11.51
C GLY A 24 -1.53 -12.43 11.87
N LEU A 25 -1.53 -11.47 10.94
CA LEU A 25 -0.95 -10.13 11.12
C LEU A 25 -1.91 -9.10 11.73
N ARG A 26 -3.17 -9.45 11.98
CA ARG A 26 -4.24 -8.52 12.43
C ARG A 26 -3.93 -7.69 13.69
N HIS A 27 -2.94 -8.11 14.48
CA HIS A 27 -2.56 -7.48 15.75
C HIS A 27 -1.38 -6.50 15.59
N LEU A 28 -0.77 -6.46 14.40
CA LEU A 28 0.27 -5.51 14.06
C LEU A 28 -0.35 -4.17 13.67
N GLU A 29 0.45 -3.12 13.68
CA GLU A 29 0.04 -1.79 13.25
C GLU A 29 -0.26 -1.77 11.74
N GLY A 30 -1.33 -1.06 11.35
CA GLY A 30 -1.73 -0.88 9.95
C GLY A 30 -1.81 -2.18 9.16
N PRO A 31 -2.56 -3.22 9.59
CA PRO A 31 -2.67 -4.44 8.84
C PRO A 31 -3.42 -4.18 7.53
N LEU A 32 -2.88 -4.68 6.43
CA LEU A 32 -3.43 -4.52 5.10
C LEU A 32 -3.62 -5.88 4.43
N ALA A 33 -4.78 -6.07 3.80
CA ALA A 33 -5.05 -7.19 2.91
C ALA A 33 -5.80 -6.71 1.66
N LEU A 34 -5.17 -6.88 0.49
CA LEU A 34 -5.80 -6.70 -0.82
C LEU A 34 -5.95 -8.09 -1.43
N LEU A 35 -7.16 -8.65 -1.33
CA LEU A 35 -7.44 -10.02 -1.73
C LEU A 35 -8.06 -10.05 -3.12
N SER A 36 -7.59 -11.00 -3.92
CA SER A 36 -8.08 -11.26 -5.27
C SER A 36 -8.54 -12.72 -5.34
N ASP A 37 -9.43 -12.99 -6.29
CA ASP A 37 -10.06 -14.30 -6.50
C ASP A 37 -9.19 -15.32 -7.24
N GLY A 38 -7.99 -14.93 -7.71
CA GLY A 38 -7.14 -15.77 -8.54
C GLY A 38 -7.60 -15.88 -9.99
N GLY A 39 -8.63 -15.14 -10.39
CA GLY A 39 -9.17 -15.12 -11.75
C GLY A 39 -8.26 -14.39 -12.75
N ALA A 40 -8.73 -14.23 -13.99
CA ALA A 40 -7.95 -13.66 -15.08
C ALA A 40 -7.36 -12.26 -14.78
N LEU A 41 -8.09 -11.44 -14.01
CA LEU A 41 -7.66 -10.12 -13.56
C LEU A 41 -7.21 -10.10 -12.08
N GLY A 42 -7.29 -11.24 -11.40
CA GLY A 42 -7.10 -11.38 -9.96
C GLY A 42 -5.89 -12.22 -9.55
N ARG A 43 -4.85 -12.29 -10.40
CA ARG A 43 -3.68 -13.16 -10.17
C ARG A 43 -2.99 -12.92 -8.82
N TRP A 44 -3.01 -11.68 -8.31
CA TRP A 44 -2.20 -11.29 -7.15
C TRP A 44 -3.04 -10.87 -5.96
N SER A 45 -2.69 -11.35 -4.78
CA SER A 45 -3.12 -10.74 -3.51
C SER A 45 -1.93 -10.13 -2.78
N PHE A 46 -2.17 -9.11 -1.97
CA PHE A 46 -1.13 -8.41 -1.23
C PHE A 46 -1.48 -8.36 0.26
N VAL A 47 -0.50 -8.67 1.10
CA VAL A 47 -0.63 -8.55 2.55
C VAL A 47 0.58 -7.79 3.10
N ALA A 48 0.33 -6.85 3.99
CA ALA A 48 1.38 -6.07 4.65
C ALA A 48 0.94 -5.64 6.05
N ALA A 49 1.88 -5.14 6.84
CA ALA A 49 1.67 -4.48 8.12
C ALA A 49 2.87 -3.57 8.40
N GLY A 50 2.76 -2.72 9.42
CA GLY A 50 3.83 -1.81 9.86
C GLY A 50 4.19 -0.78 8.79
N PRO A 51 3.26 0.12 8.39
CA PRO A 51 3.60 1.18 7.49
C PRO A 51 4.63 2.13 8.13
N ASP A 52 5.64 2.55 7.37
CA ASP A 52 6.70 3.44 7.85
C ASP A 52 6.40 4.92 7.57
N ARG A 53 5.34 5.19 6.80
CA ARG A 53 4.85 6.53 6.50
C ARG A 53 3.34 6.50 6.23
N VAL A 54 2.60 7.37 6.90
CA VAL A 54 1.13 7.46 6.78
C VAL A 54 0.71 8.92 6.55
N HIS A 55 -0.30 9.12 5.71
CA HIS A 55 -1.06 10.36 5.58
C HIS A 55 -2.53 10.07 5.79
N VAL A 56 -3.22 10.88 6.59
CA VAL A 56 -4.68 10.87 6.76
C VAL A 56 -5.15 12.31 6.80
N GLY A 57 -5.94 12.73 5.82
CA GLY A 57 -6.43 14.10 5.76
C GLY A 57 -6.88 14.54 4.37
N PRO A 58 -6.76 15.83 4.04
CA PRO A 58 -7.16 16.35 2.72
C PRO A 58 -6.31 15.75 1.60
N THR A 59 -6.84 15.74 0.38
CA THR A 59 -6.08 15.39 -0.84
C THR A 59 -5.00 16.44 -1.16
N GLY A 60 -5.35 17.71 -0.97
CA GLY A 60 -4.53 18.87 -1.28
C GLY A 60 -5.41 20.08 -1.65
N PRO A 61 -4.82 21.24 -1.98
CA PRO A 61 -5.56 22.37 -2.53
C PRO A 61 -6.36 21.96 -3.77
N ASP A 62 -7.60 22.44 -3.89
CA ASP A 62 -8.49 22.16 -5.04
C ASP A 62 -8.70 20.68 -5.38
N GLY A 63 -8.51 19.78 -4.41
CA GLY A 63 -8.66 18.34 -4.62
C GLY A 63 -7.45 17.68 -5.30
N ALA A 64 -6.34 18.38 -5.49
CA ALA A 64 -5.14 17.84 -6.11
C ALA A 64 -4.57 16.67 -5.31
N LEU A 65 -4.03 15.65 -5.99
CA LEU A 65 -3.36 14.49 -5.37
C LEU A 65 -1.84 14.71 -5.27
N ASP A 66 -1.42 15.91 -4.90
CA ASP A 66 0.01 16.30 -4.93
C ASP A 66 0.87 15.44 -4.01
N LEU A 67 0.30 14.90 -2.93
CA LEU A 67 1.00 13.95 -2.05
C LEU A 67 1.44 12.67 -2.78
N LEU A 68 0.75 12.25 -3.85
CA LEU A 68 1.18 11.12 -4.68
C LEU A 68 2.42 11.45 -5.53
N ARG A 69 2.77 12.74 -5.65
CA ARG A 69 4.01 13.19 -6.31
C ARG A 69 5.18 13.28 -5.33
N ASP A 70 4.95 13.18 -4.02
CA ASP A 70 6.02 13.08 -3.03
C ASP A 70 6.80 11.78 -3.28
N PRO A 71 8.13 11.83 -3.49
CA PRO A 71 8.97 10.63 -3.65
C PRO A 71 8.80 9.62 -2.49
N GLY A 72 8.47 10.12 -1.31
CA GLY A 72 8.16 9.33 -0.14
C GLY A 72 6.86 8.52 -0.23
N PHE A 73 5.99 8.79 -1.20
CA PHE A 73 4.82 7.95 -1.52
C PHE A 73 4.90 7.30 -2.92
N ALA A 74 6.08 7.29 -3.55
CA ALA A 74 6.23 6.78 -4.91
C ALA A 74 6.14 5.25 -5.05
N THR A 75 6.47 4.49 -4.00
CA THR A 75 6.51 3.01 -4.06
C THR A 75 6.03 2.37 -2.76
N GLY A 76 5.43 1.18 -2.87
CA GLY A 76 4.94 0.42 -1.71
C GLY A 76 3.77 1.09 -0.99
N VAL A 77 3.06 2.01 -1.65
CA VAL A 77 1.96 2.76 -1.07
C VAL A 77 0.63 2.13 -1.41
N VAL A 78 -0.25 2.04 -0.42
CA VAL A 78 -1.67 1.78 -0.61
C VAL A 78 -2.45 2.98 -0.11
N GLY A 79 -3.50 3.34 -0.85
CA GLY A 79 -4.30 4.52 -0.54
C GLY A 79 -5.79 4.28 -0.68
N LEU A 80 -6.55 5.14 -0.01
CA LEU A 80 -7.99 5.26 -0.12
C LEU A 80 -8.31 6.73 -0.40
N LEU A 81 -9.04 6.98 -1.49
CA LEU A 81 -9.62 8.27 -1.83
C LEU A 81 -11.11 8.21 -1.52
N ALA A 82 -11.58 9.08 -0.64
CA ALA A 82 -13.00 9.15 -0.30
C ALA A 82 -13.81 9.65 -1.50
N TYR A 83 -15.04 9.15 -1.62
CA TYR A 83 -15.96 9.58 -2.66
C TYR A 83 -16.17 11.10 -2.66
N ASP A 84 -16.42 11.69 -1.47
CA ASP A 84 -16.69 13.12 -1.33
C ASP A 84 -15.51 13.99 -1.74
N ALA A 85 -14.28 13.51 -1.56
CA ALA A 85 -13.08 14.20 -2.03
C ALA A 85 -13.09 14.35 -3.55
N GLY A 86 -13.43 13.28 -4.28
CA GLY A 86 -13.53 13.29 -5.75
C GLY A 86 -14.77 14.02 -6.27
N ALA A 87 -15.88 14.00 -5.54
CA ALA A 87 -17.13 14.62 -5.96
C ALA A 87 -17.13 16.15 -5.79
N ARG A 88 -16.25 16.71 -4.95
CA ARG A 88 -16.28 18.13 -4.54
C ARG A 88 -16.15 19.11 -5.71
N ALA A 89 -15.35 18.78 -6.72
CA ALA A 89 -15.19 19.63 -7.91
C ALA A 89 -16.51 19.83 -8.70
N ALA A 90 -17.42 18.86 -8.63
CA ALA A 90 -18.72 18.91 -9.31
C ALA A 90 -19.88 19.32 -8.38
N THR A 91 -19.77 19.03 -7.08
CA THR A 91 -20.90 19.14 -6.14
C THR A 91 -20.74 20.25 -5.10
N GLY A 92 -19.57 20.88 -5.02
CA GLY A 92 -19.24 21.86 -3.99
C GLY A 92 -18.87 21.21 -2.64
N PRO A 93 -18.54 22.02 -1.63
CA PRO A 93 -18.11 21.54 -0.32
C PRO A 93 -19.27 20.87 0.44
N ARG A 94 -18.93 19.82 1.19
CA ARG A 94 -19.82 19.11 2.12
C ARG A 94 -19.08 18.92 3.44
N GLU A 95 -19.81 18.66 4.52
CA GLU A 95 -19.23 18.33 5.81
C GLU A 95 -18.29 17.12 5.69
N ALA A 96 -17.07 17.25 6.24
CA ALA A 96 -16.07 16.18 6.19
C ALA A 96 -16.29 15.19 7.33
N VAL A 97 -17.06 14.13 7.07
CA VAL A 97 -17.32 13.04 8.02
C VAL A 97 -16.30 11.90 7.95
N TRP A 98 -15.47 11.90 6.90
CA TRP A 98 -14.39 10.94 6.67
C TRP A 98 -13.17 11.64 6.05
N PRO A 99 -11.93 11.18 6.30
CA PRO A 99 -10.75 11.74 5.65
C PRO A 99 -10.81 11.61 4.13
N ASP A 100 -10.49 12.70 3.43
CA ASP A 100 -10.52 12.73 1.96
C ASP A 100 -9.50 11.76 1.33
N LEU A 101 -8.31 11.68 1.90
CA LEU A 101 -7.22 10.84 1.44
C LEU A 101 -6.53 10.15 2.62
N MET A 102 -6.34 8.84 2.48
CA MET A 102 -5.46 8.05 3.32
C MET A 102 -4.38 7.42 2.44
N LEU A 103 -3.12 7.53 2.86
CA LEU A 103 -1.98 6.85 2.23
C LEU A 103 -1.17 6.14 3.31
N ALA A 104 -0.72 4.92 3.04
CA ALA A 104 0.18 4.19 3.90
C ALA A 104 1.27 3.53 3.04
N ARG A 105 2.53 3.81 3.34
CA ARG A 105 3.69 3.18 2.72
C ARG A 105 4.14 1.99 3.54
N TYR A 106 4.26 0.84 2.89
CA TYR A 106 4.70 -0.41 3.48
C TYR A 106 6.10 -0.77 2.97
N PRO A 107 7.13 -0.74 3.83
CA PRO A 107 8.47 -1.17 3.46
C PRO A 107 8.50 -2.67 3.14
N ALA A 108 7.73 -3.47 3.88
CA ALA A 108 7.59 -4.91 3.68
C ALA A 108 6.20 -5.26 3.11
N MET A 109 6.15 -6.11 2.09
CA MET A 109 4.90 -6.58 1.47
C MET A 109 5.04 -8.00 0.96
N LEU A 110 4.03 -8.81 1.21
CA LEU A 110 3.88 -10.14 0.64
C LEU A 110 2.96 -10.07 -0.58
N ALA A 111 3.42 -10.54 -1.74
CA ALA A 111 2.63 -10.67 -2.96
C ALA A 111 2.40 -12.16 -3.26
N PHE A 112 1.13 -12.58 -3.26
CA PHE A 112 0.70 -13.97 -3.42
C PHE A 112 0.32 -14.21 -4.87
N ASP A 113 1.08 -15.08 -5.56
CA ASP A 113 0.81 -15.48 -6.94
C ASP A 113 -0.17 -16.65 -6.98
N HIS A 114 -1.45 -16.37 -7.23
CA HIS A 114 -2.47 -17.42 -7.28
C HIS A 114 -2.25 -18.41 -8.42
N ARG A 115 -1.55 -18.00 -9.49
CA ARG A 115 -1.27 -18.85 -10.65
C ARG A 115 -0.10 -19.78 -10.39
N ASP A 116 1.03 -19.23 -9.97
CA ASP A 116 2.28 -20.00 -9.81
C ASP A 116 2.37 -20.63 -8.41
N ARG A 117 1.40 -20.34 -7.52
CA ARG A 117 1.32 -20.88 -6.15
C ARG A 117 2.62 -20.62 -5.39
N ALA A 118 3.03 -19.35 -5.37
CA ALA A 118 4.19 -18.87 -4.64
C ALA A 118 3.86 -17.57 -3.91
N VAL A 119 4.64 -17.25 -2.88
CA VAL A 119 4.61 -15.95 -2.20
C VAL A 119 5.92 -15.23 -2.48
N ARG A 120 5.85 -14.05 -3.08
CA ARG A 120 6.98 -13.16 -3.20
C ARG A 120 7.02 -12.22 -2.00
N VAL A 121 8.09 -12.33 -1.22
CA VAL A 121 8.42 -11.37 -0.16
C VAL A 121 9.14 -10.19 -0.80
N ILE A 122 8.70 -8.98 -0.49
CA ILE A 122 9.27 -7.73 -1.02
C ILE A 122 9.64 -6.84 0.15
N GLY A 123 10.92 -6.55 0.31
CA GLY A 123 11.44 -5.57 1.25
C GLY A 123 11.96 -4.33 0.51
N ARG A 124 11.78 -3.15 1.09
CA ARG A 124 12.21 -1.86 0.55
C ARG A 124 12.92 -1.06 1.62
N GLY A 125 14.05 -0.47 1.26
CA GLY A 125 14.86 0.34 2.17
C GLY A 125 15.69 1.36 1.42
N ASP A 126 16.31 2.28 2.16
CA ASP A 126 17.17 3.30 1.57
C ASP A 126 18.52 2.71 1.08
N ASP A 127 18.90 1.53 1.60
CA ASP A 127 20.04 0.74 1.16
C ASP A 127 19.68 -0.78 1.08
N PRO A 128 20.56 -1.63 0.52
CA PRO A 128 20.29 -3.06 0.37
C PRO A 128 20.10 -3.82 1.69
N ASP A 129 20.75 -3.40 2.77
CA ASP A 129 20.66 -4.08 4.07
C ASP A 129 19.32 -3.75 4.73
N ALA A 130 18.88 -2.49 4.68
CA ALA A 130 17.55 -2.06 5.09
C ALA A 130 16.46 -2.77 4.27
N ALA A 131 16.64 -2.90 2.94
CA ALA A 131 15.69 -3.61 2.09
C ALA A 131 15.60 -5.10 2.43
N ARG A 132 16.70 -5.72 2.88
CA ARG A 132 16.72 -7.12 3.34
C ARG A 132 16.17 -7.30 4.76
N ALA A 133 16.26 -6.28 5.61
CA ALA A 133 15.79 -6.33 6.99
C ALA A 133 14.29 -6.04 7.13
N ALA A 134 13.72 -5.29 6.19
CA ALA A 134 12.28 -5.11 6.04
C ALA A 134 11.58 -6.45 5.74
#